data_AF-A0A8E2IB85-F1
#
_entry.id   AF-A0A8E2IB85-F1
#
_cell.length_a   1.000
_cell.length_b   1.000
_cell.length_c   1.000
_cell.angle_alpha   90.00
_cell.angle_beta   90.00
_cell.angle_gamma   90.00
#
_symmetry.space_group_name_H-M   'P 1'
#
loop_
_entity.id
_entity.type
_entity.pdbx_description
1 polymer ?
#
loop_
_entity_poly.entity_id
_entity_poly.type
_entity_poly.pdbx_seq_one_letter_code
_entity_poly.pdbx_strand_id
1 'polypeptide(L)'
;MSQQTIQISKKNQIIELRITQMAIYLQSKIIEAMDNEKHIYYLFFYKNHYLTYVKPSKLKRKSFISEALTKGLILPPNHPLVFSSITLEHPFKKYSFQQLIKKAENLFTPQEVAFLTTFFESFISKKTIFSYIQTIFYDYRRNGKMFSSYRILRILMDFCPNESWVKGIASDLNFIKYSKLYDQLADVLIDKDPLYFENRLFQLKENKQEYQRLEQLLKHQSRWMD
;
A
#
# COMPACT_ATOMS: atom_id res chain seq x y z
N MET A 1 -20.72 24.44 7.92
CA MET A 1 -20.16 23.67 6.78
C MET A 1 -20.62 22.23 6.95
N SER A 2 -21.28 21.65 5.95
CA SER A 2 -21.83 20.28 6.03
C SER A 2 -20.69 19.27 6.20
N GLN A 3 -20.80 18.41 7.21
CA GLN A 3 -19.85 17.33 7.43
C GLN A 3 -20.07 16.27 6.35
N GLN A 4 -19.01 15.93 5.60
CA GLN A 4 -19.11 14.93 4.55
C GLN A 4 -19.40 13.54 5.10
N THR A 5 -20.27 12.81 4.40
CA THR A 5 -20.61 11.43 4.72
C THR A 5 -20.39 10.50 3.54
N ILE A 6 -20.14 9.24 3.86
CA ILE A 6 -20.00 8.14 2.92
C ILE A 6 -20.84 6.96 3.39
N GLN A 7 -21.20 6.08 2.47
CA GLN A 7 -21.98 4.88 2.77
C GLN A 7 -21.12 3.63 2.60
N ILE A 8 -21.11 2.75 3.60
CA ILE A 8 -20.52 1.41 3.52
C ILE A 8 -21.63 0.34 3.55
N SER A 9 -21.39 -0.80 2.92
CA SER A 9 -22.28 -1.96 2.96
C SER A 9 -21.71 -3.05 3.87
N LYS A 10 -22.47 -3.41 4.91
CA LYS A 10 -22.14 -4.45 5.89
C LYS A 10 -23.30 -5.44 6.00
N LYS A 11 -23.11 -6.70 5.56
CA LYS A 11 -24.16 -7.76 5.62
C LYS A 11 -25.52 -7.28 5.08
N ASN A 12 -25.51 -6.63 3.92
CA ASN A 12 -26.69 -6.02 3.26
C ASN A 12 -27.34 -4.84 4.01
N GLN A 13 -26.72 -4.31 5.07
CA GLN A 13 -27.11 -3.05 5.68
C GLN A 13 -26.20 -1.92 5.20
N ILE A 14 -26.79 -0.74 4.99
CA ILE A 14 -26.06 0.49 4.68
C ILE A 14 -25.78 1.21 5.99
N ILE A 15 -24.52 1.56 6.21
CA ILE A 15 -24.09 2.38 7.36
C ILE A 15 -23.53 3.67 6.81
N GLU A 16 -24.05 4.79 7.29
CA GLU A 16 -23.52 6.11 7.00
C GLU A 16 -22.38 6.44 7.96
N LEU A 17 -21.27 6.90 7.41
CA LEU A 17 -20.07 7.30 8.15
C LEU A 17 -19.75 8.75 7.86
N ARG A 18 -19.37 9.50 8.89
CA ARG A 18 -18.85 10.85 8.78
C ARG A 18 -17.34 10.80 8.59
N ILE A 19 -16.84 11.43 7.53
CA ILE A 19 -15.40 11.51 7.29
C ILE A 19 -14.76 12.39 8.37
N THR A 20 -13.66 11.92 8.94
CA THR A 20 -12.84 12.67 9.91
C THR A 20 -11.60 13.25 9.26
N GLN A 21 -10.94 12.49 8.39
CA GLN A 21 -9.76 12.90 7.63
C GLN A 21 -9.43 11.90 6.53
N MET A 22 -8.58 12.30 5.60
CA MET A 22 -7.91 11.40 4.66
C MET A 22 -6.41 11.55 4.77
N ALA A 23 -5.68 10.44 4.82
CA ALA A 23 -4.23 10.43 4.69
C ALA A 23 -3.84 9.99 3.28
N ILE A 24 -2.91 10.71 2.65
CA ILE A 24 -2.19 10.29 1.44
C ILE A 24 -0.78 9.88 1.88
N TYR A 25 -0.41 8.64 1.62
CA TYR A 25 0.86 8.05 2.06
C TYR A 25 1.32 6.98 1.10
N LEU A 26 2.50 7.15 0.50
CA LEU A 26 2.97 6.30 -0.62
C LEU A 26 1.89 6.25 -1.71
N GLN A 27 1.69 5.10 -2.36
CA GLN A 27 0.63 4.93 -3.38
C GLN A 27 -0.77 4.71 -2.77
N SER A 28 -0.98 5.05 -1.50
CA SER A 28 -2.22 4.75 -0.78
C SER A 28 -2.95 6.00 -0.33
N LYS A 29 -4.28 5.88 -0.27
CA LYS A 29 -5.15 6.82 0.43
C LYS A 29 -5.95 6.07 1.47
N ILE A 30 -6.01 6.63 2.67
CA ILE A 30 -6.76 6.07 3.79
C ILE A 30 -7.74 7.11 4.27
N ILE A 31 -9.04 6.85 4.08
CA ILE A 31 -10.09 7.69 4.66
C ILE A 31 -10.45 7.13 6.02
N GLU A 32 -10.26 7.94 7.06
CA GLU A 32 -10.81 7.69 8.38
C GLU A 32 -12.22 8.27 8.46
N ALA A 33 -13.16 7.47 8.94
CA ALA A 33 -14.55 7.87 9.11
C ALA A 33 -15.16 7.22 10.35
N MET A 34 -16.20 7.82 10.91
CA MET A 34 -16.88 7.35 12.12
C MET A 34 -18.38 7.17 11.89
N ASP A 35 -18.95 6.12 12.48
CA ASP A 35 -20.41 6.00 12.59
C ASP A 35 -20.96 6.87 13.74
N ASN A 36 -22.28 6.91 13.89
CA ASN A 36 -22.96 7.68 14.95
C ASN A 36 -22.59 7.18 16.36
N GLU A 37 -22.12 5.94 16.50
CA GLU A 37 -21.67 5.34 17.77
C GLU A 37 -20.18 5.62 18.03
N LYS A 38 -19.54 6.47 17.20
CA LYS A 38 -18.10 6.82 17.26
C LYS A 38 -17.16 5.65 17.00
N HIS A 39 -17.64 4.59 16.35
CA HIS A 39 -16.74 3.55 15.88
C HIS A 39 -15.96 4.02 14.67
N ILE A 40 -14.66 3.78 14.68
CA ILE A 40 -13.75 4.19 13.59
C ILE A 40 -13.73 3.13 12.49
N TYR A 41 -13.73 3.60 11.25
CA TYR A 41 -13.56 2.82 10.04
C TYR A 41 -12.42 3.43 9.22
N TYR A 42 -11.63 2.58 8.59
CA TYR A 42 -10.62 2.98 7.61
C TYR A 42 -10.97 2.40 6.25
N LEU A 43 -11.12 3.26 5.25
CA LEU A 43 -11.29 2.85 3.85
C LEU A 43 -9.94 2.97 3.16
N PHE A 44 -9.52 1.89 2.50
CA PHE A 44 -8.24 1.81 1.81
C PHE A 44 -8.41 1.98 0.31
N PHE A 45 -7.53 2.78 -0.27
CA PHE A 45 -7.36 2.94 -1.70
C PHE A 45 -5.89 2.75 -2.05
N TYR A 46 -5.63 2.18 -3.22
CA TYR A 46 -4.29 2.07 -3.79
C TYR A 46 -4.33 2.51 -5.24
N LYS A 47 -3.50 3.50 -5.60
CA LYS A 47 -3.49 4.13 -6.92
C LYS A 47 -4.90 4.51 -7.40
N ASN A 48 -5.68 5.16 -6.53
CA ASN A 48 -7.08 5.57 -6.75
C ASN A 48 -8.13 4.45 -6.87
N HIS A 49 -7.75 3.18 -6.74
CA HIS A 49 -8.72 2.08 -6.70
C HIS A 49 -9.12 1.75 -5.27
N TYR A 50 -10.43 1.68 -5.01
CA TYR A 50 -10.94 1.21 -3.73
C TYR A 50 -10.61 -0.27 -3.50
N LEU A 51 -10.02 -0.55 -2.34
CA LEU A 51 -9.60 -1.88 -1.92
C LEU A 51 -10.64 -2.52 -1.01
N THR A 52 -10.83 -1.96 0.18
CA THR A 52 -11.72 -2.46 1.22
C THR A 52 -11.82 -1.45 2.36
N TYR A 53 -12.79 -1.64 3.25
CA TYR A 53 -12.83 -0.93 4.52
C TYR A 53 -12.57 -1.88 5.69
N VAL A 54 -12.13 -1.38 6.83
CA VAL A 54 -11.95 -2.15 8.07
C VAL A 54 -12.47 -1.38 9.26
N LYS A 55 -12.98 -2.09 10.27
CA LYS A 55 -13.37 -1.54 11.57
C LYS A 55 -12.41 -2.15 12.61
N PRO A 56 -11.32 -1.47 12.99
CA PRO A 56 -10.43 -1.97 14.02
C PRO A 56 -11.10 -1.96 15.39
N SER A 57 -10.69 -2.90 16.24
CA SER A 57 -10.91 -2.78 17.69
C SER A 57 -9.82 -1.91 18.34
N LYS A 58 -8.58 -1.98 17.84
CA LYS A 58 -7.42 -1.19 18.28
C LYS A 58 -6.49 -0.95 17.09
N LEU A 59 -5.77 0.17 17.11
CA LEU A 59 -4.71 0.44 16.14
C LEU A 59 -3.35 -0.01 16.70
N LYS A 60 -2.62 -0.81 15.93
CA LYS A 60 -1.26 -1.21 16.29
C LYS A 60 -0.31 -0.02 16.08
N ARG A 61 0.56 0.24 17.06
CA ARG A 61 1.63 1.25 16.93
C ARG A 61 2.61 0.81 15.85
N LYS A 62 3.19 1.78 15.12
CA LYS A 62 4.14 1.53 14.01
C LYS A 62 3.56 0.62 12.92
N SER A 63 2.23 0.64 12.76
CA SER A 63 1.54 0.03 11.64
C SER A 63 1.56 0.93 10.42
N PHE A 64 1.27 0.37 9.25
CA PHE A 64 1.12 1.14 8.03
C PHE A 64 0.12 2.29 8.18
N ILE A 65 -1.07 2.04 8.76
CA ILE A 65 -2.05 3.10 9.01
C ILE A 65 -1.51 4.14 9.98
N SER A 66 -0.89 3.71 11.08
CA SER A 66 -0.32 4.64 12.05
C SER A 66 0.74 5.53 11.39
N GLU A 67 1.55 5.00 10.48
CA GLU A 67 2.49 5.80 9.70
C GLU A 67 1.79 6.71 8.72
N ALA A 68 0.79 6.24 7.99
CA ALA A 68 0.03 7.06 7.05
C ALA A 68 -0.64 8.26 7.74
N LEU A 69 -1.23 8.05 8.92
CA LEU A 69 -1.90 9.10 9.70
C LEU A 69 -0.93 10.07 10.40
N THR A 70 0.37 9.75 10.49
CA THR A 70 1.36 10.59 11.20
C THR A 70 2.43 11.19 10.28
N LYS A 71 2.78 10.50 9.20
CA LYS A 71 3.84 10.86 8.25
C LYS A 71 3.29 11.13 6.83
N GLY A 72 2.02 10.84 6.58
CA GLY A 72 1.34 11.15 5.34
C GLY A 72 0.83 12.59 5.29
N LEU A 73 0.37 13.00 4.11
CA LEU A 73 -0.36 14.25 3.94
C LEU A 73 -1.78 14.08 4.46
N ILE A 74 -2.11 14.78 5.55
CA ILE A 74 -3.44 14.72 6.18
C ILE A 74 -4.32 15.82 5.61
N LEU A 75 -5.46 15.42 5.05
CA LEU A 75 -6.45 16.30 4.45
C LEU A 75 -7.72 16.31 5.31
N PRO A 76 -8.27 17.50 5.60
CA PRO A 76 -9.52 17.60 6.33
C PRO A 76 -10.69 17.07 5.49
N PRO A 77 -11.83 16.70 6.11
CA PRO A 77 -12.98 16.11 5.41
C PRO A 77 -13.41 16.93 4.19
N ASN A 78 -13.47 18.25 4.33
CA ASN A 78 -13.99 19.15 3.30
C ASN A 78 -13.01 19.46 2.17
N HIS A 79 -11.85 18.77 2.11
CA HIS A 79 -10.85 19.03 1.09
C HIS A 79 -11.27 18.44 -0.28
N PRO A 80 -11.11 19.16 -1.41
CA PRO A 80 -11.46 18.70 -2.77
C PRO A 80 -10.98 17.27 -3.12
N LEU A 81 -9.75 16.93 -2.71
CA LEU A 81 -9.18 15.60 -2.97
C LEU A 81 -9.86 14.45 -2.19
N VAL A 82 -10.52 14.75 -1.07
CA VAL A 82 -11.35 13.76 -0.36
C VAL A 82 -12.57 13.44 -1.22
N PHE A 83 -13.23 14.47 -1.77
CA PHE A 83 -14.39 14.30 -2.64
C PHE A 83 -14.08 13.46 -3.89
N SER A 84 -12.97 13.73 -4.57
CA SER A 84 -12.59 12.97 -5.77
C SER A 84 -12.34 11.48 -5.49
N SER A 85 -11.94 11.15 -4.26
CA SER A 85 -11.69 9.77 -3.84
C SER A 85 -12.99 9.02 -3.48
N ILE A 86 -14.04 9.72 -3.07
CA ILE A 86 -15.30 9.10 -2.63
C ILE A 86 -16.33 8.95 -3.75
N THR A 87 -16.29 9.78 -4.80
CA THR A 87 -17.27 9.78 -5.90
C THR A 87 -17.30 8.51 -6.76
N LEU A 88 -16.37 7.57 -6.56
CA LEU A 88 -16.15 6.44 -7.46
C LEU A 88 -16.93 5.18 -7.11
N GLU A 89 -17.29 4.94 -5.84
CA GLU A 89 -17.99 3.70 -5.43
C GLU A 89 -18.91 3.93 -4.23
N HIS A 90 -20.23 3.75 -4.40
CA HIS A 90 -21.19 3.76 -3.29
C HIS A 90 -22.30 2.70 -3.44
N PRO A 91 -22.70 2.02 -2.36
CA PRO A 91 -22.01 1.97 -1.06
C PRO A 91 -20.69 1.16 -1.17
N PHE A 92 -19.67 1.58 -0.42
CA PHE A 92 -18.38 0.88 -0.36
C PHE A 92 -18.54 -0.51 0.25
N LYS A 93 -18.18 -1.55 -0.50
CA LYS A 93 -18.36 -2.94 -0.08
C LYS A 93 -17.20 -3.44 0.78
N LYS A 94 -17.50 -4.26 1.78
CA LYS A 94 -16.45 -5.01 2.50
C LYS A 94 -15.94 -6.15 1.63
N TYR A 95 -14.62 -6.28 1.58
CA TYR A 95 -13.94 -7.43 1.01
C TYR A 95 -13.14 -8.14 2.09
N SER A 96 -13.19 -9.48 2.09
CA SER A 96 -12.24 -10.29 2.84
C SER A 96 -10.83 -10.13 2.26
N PHE A 97 -9.80 -10.52 3.00
CA PHE A 97 -8.43 -10.44 2.50
C PHE A 97 -8.21 -11.24 1.21
N GLN A 98 -8.82 -12.43 1.11
CA GLN A 98 -8.77 -13.25 -0.11
C GLN A 98 -9.50 -12.59 -1.29
N GLN A 99 -10.67 -11.98 -1.05
CA GLN A 99 -11.41 -11.26 -2.09
C GLN A 99 -10.64 -10.02 -2.57
N LEU A 100 -10.04 -9.29 -1.63
CA LEU A 100 -9.18 -8.15 -1.92
C LEU A 100 -8.01 -8.55 -2.82
N ILE A 101 -7.29 -9.63 -2.47
CA ILE A 101 -6.18 -10.14 -3.28
C ILE A 101 -6.65 -10.47 -4.70
N LYS A 102 -7.74 -11.24 -4.85
CA LYS A 102 -8.28 -11.58 -6.17
C LYS A 102 -8.67 -10.35 -6.98
N LYS A 103 -9.24 -9.31 -6.36
CA LYS A 103 -9.56 -8.05 -7.03
C LYS A 103 -8.28 -7.32 -7.45
N ALA A 104 -7.27 -7.28 -6.58
CA ALA A 104 -6.00 -6.61 -6.83
C ALA A 104 -5.19 -7.29 -7.93
N GLU A 105 -5.20 -8.63 -8.01
CA GLU A 105 -4.51 -9.41 -9.06
C GLU A 105 -5.03 -9.12 -10.47
N ASN A 106 -6.29 -8.65 -10.60
CA ASN A 106 -6.85 -8.24 -11.90
C ASN A 106 -6.42 -6.82 -12.33
N LEU A 107 -5.89 -6.02 -11.41
CA LEU A 107 -5.60 -4.59 -11.62
C LEU A 107 -4.10 -4.29 -11.57
N PHE A 108 -3.34 -5.06 -10.81
CA PHE A 108 -1.96 -4.74 -10.46
C PHE A 108 -1.03 -5.92 -10.71
N THR A 109 0.26 -5.61 -10.87
CA THR A 109 1.28 -6.64 -11.01
C THR A 109 1.45 -7.45 -9.72
N PRO A 110 1.95 -8.70 -9.78
CA PRO A 110 2.18 -9.49 -8.55
C PRO A 110 3.11 -8.81 -7.54
N GLN A 111 4.06 -7.99 -7.98
CA GLN A 111 4.90 -7.17 -7.09
C GLN A 111 4.08 -6.13 -6.34
N GLU A 112 3.20 -5.42 -7.03
CA GLU A 112 2.32 -4.43 -6.42
C GLU A 112 1.32 -5.08 -5.47
N VAL A 113 0.72 -6.21 -5.85
CA VAL A 113 -0.18 -6.95 -4.95
C VAL A 113 0.57 -7.39 -3.70
N ALA A 114 1.78 -7.96 -3.85
CA ALA A 114 2.63 -8.32 -2.72
C ALA A 114 2.88 -7.14 -1.78
N PHE A 115 3.29 -5.99 -2.34
CA PHE A 115 3.54 -4.78 -1.55
C PHE A 115 2.28 -4.25 -0.86
N LEU A 116 1.17 -4.15 -1.59
CA LEU A 116 -0.13 -3.71 -1.09
C LEU A 116 -0.60 -4.57 0.10
N THR A 117 -0.38 -5.89 0.07
CA THR A 117 -0.79 -6.74 1.21
C THR A 117 -0.11 -6.37 2.53
N THR A 118 1.08 -5.77 2.49
CA THR A 118 1.80 -5.32 3.70
C THR A 118 1.06 -4.21 4.44
N PHE A 119 0.18 -3.46 3.76
CA PHE A 119 -0.59 -2.36 4.34
C PHE A 119 -1.63 -2.86 5.35
N PHE A 120 -1.98 -4.14 5.27
CA PHE A 120 -3.00 -4.79 6.09
C PHE A 120 -2.43 -5.52 7.32
N GLU A 121 -1.16 -5.30 7.68
CA GLU A 121 -0.49 -6.00 8.81
C GLU A 121 -1.14 -5.77 10.18
N SER A 122 -1.93 -4.71 10.31
CA SER A 122 -2.72 -4.44 11.52
C SER A 122 -3.97 -5.30 11.65
N PHE A 123 -4.42 -5.92 10.55
CA PHE A 123 -5.67 -6.69 10.48
C PHE A 123 -5.44 -8.14 10.12
N ILE A 124 -4.33 -8.43 9.46
CA ILE A 124 -3.96 -9.74 8.96
C ILE A 124 -2.64 -10.13 9.62
N SER A 125 -2.55 -11.38 10.07
CA SER A 125 -1.34 -11.84 10.76
C SER A 125 -0.11 -11.69 9.85
N LYS A 126 1.01 -11.28 10.43
CA LYS A 126 2.27 -11.14 9.70
C LYS A 126 2.67 -12.44 8.99
N LYS A 127 2.42 -13.60 9.62
CA LYS A 127 2.63 -14.93 9.03
C LYS A 127 1.81 -15.14 7.77
N THR A 128 0.53 -14.77 7.78
CA THR A 128 -0.35 -14.89 6.61
C THR A 128 0.12 -14.02 5.44
N ILE A 129 0.49 -12.76 5.71
CA ILE A 129 1.04 -11.85 4.68
C ILE A 129 2.36 -12.41 4.14
N PHE A 130 3.26 -12.82 5.03
CA PHE A 130 4.54 -13.41 4.67
C PHE A 130 4.38 -14.62 3.74
N SER A 131 3.56 -15.59 4.14
CA SER A 131 3.33 -16.81 3.34
C SER A 131 2.71 -16.50 1.97
N TYR A 132 1.81 -15.53 1.87
CA TYR A 132 1.26 -15.10 0.58
C TYR A 132 2.35 -14.55 -0.35
N ILE A 133 3.14 -13.57 0.15
CA ILE A 133 4.22 -12.96 -0.64
C ILE A 133 5.29 -14.00 -1.00
N GLN A 134 5.59 -14.93 -0.10
CA GLN A 134 6.53 -16.03 -0.32
C GLN A 134 6.07 -16.96 -1.45
N THR A 135 4.77 -17.22 -1.61
CA THR A 135 4.24 -17.98 -2.76
C THR A 135 4.56 -17.28 -4.07
N ILE A 136 4.34 -15.97 -4.15
CA ILE A 136 4.67 -15.17 -5.36
C ILE A 136 6.17 -15.25 -5.68
N PHE A 137 7.03 -15.20 -4.66
CA PHE A 137 8.48 -15.39 -4.83
C PHE A 137 8.79 -16.73 -5.50
N TYR A 138 8.23 -17.83 -4.98
CA TYR A 138 8.47 -19.16 -5.50
C TYR A 138 7.90 -19.37 -6.90
N ASP A 139 6.76 -18.76 -7.21
CA ASP A 139 6.21 -18.79 -8.57
C ASP A 139 7.14 -18.13 -9.57
N TYR A 140 7.69 -16.96 -9.26
CA TYR A 140 8.69 -16.35 -10.13
C TYR A 140 9.97 -17.17 -10.23
N ARG A 141 10.48 -17.71 -9.12
CA ARG A 141 11.71 -18.51 -9.10
C ARG A 141 11.57 -19.78 -9.95
N ARG A 142 10.47 -20.52 -9.81
CA ARG A 142 10.20 -21.74 -10.57
C ARG A 142 10.05 -21.48 -12.07
N ASN A 143 9.51 -20.32 -12.43
CA ASN A 143 9.37 -19.90 -13.83
C ASN A 143 10.62 -19.21 -14.41
N GLY A 144 11.78 -19.29 -13.74
CA GLY A 144 13.04 -18.71 -14.23
C GLY A 144 13.10 -17.18 -14.18
N LYS A 145 12.09 -16.49 -13.63
CA LYS A 145 12.00 -15.04 -13.54
C LYS A 145 12.78 -14.52 -12.32
N MET A 146 14.09 -14.74 -12.33
CA MET A 146 14.99 -14.49 -11.18
C MET A 146 15.02 -13.02 -10.72
N PHE A 147 14.93 -12.06 -11.64
CA PHE A 147 14.86 -10.66 -11.24
C PHE A 147 13.52 -10.33 -10.59
N SER A 148 12.40 -10.84 -11.13
CA SER A 148 11.08 -10.68 -10.52
C SER A 148 10.99 -11.31 -9.13
N SER A 149 11.60 -12.48 -8.92
CA SER A 149 11.65 -13.08 -7.57
C SER A 149 12.51 -12.24 -6.63
N TYR A 150 13.62 -11.66 -7.11
CA TYR A 150 14.40 -10.71 -6.31
C TYR A 150 13.58 -9.48 -5.89
N ARG A 151 12.76 -8.91 -6.79
CA ARG A 151 11.85 -7.80 -6.45
C ARG A 151 10.87 -8.16 -5.33
N ILE A 152 10.33 -9.39 -5.33
CA ILE A 152 9.50 -9.89 -4.23
C ILE A 152 10.30 -10.04 -2.94
N LEU A 153 11.53 -10.56 -3.02
CA LEU A 153 12.43 -10.66 -1.87
C LEU A 153 12.70 -9.28 -1.26
N ARG A 154 12.86 -8.22 -2.06
CA ARG A 154 13.02 -6.84 -1.56
C ARG A 154 11.83 -6.38 -0.72
N ILE A 155 10.61 -6.67 -1.16
CA ILE A 155 9.39 -6.39 -0.37
C ILE A 155 9.45 -7.11 0.98
N LEU A 156 9.87 -8.38 1.00
CA LEU A 156 10.02 -9.16 2.23
C LEU A 156 11.17 -8.66 3.12
N MET A 157 12.26 -8.17 2.54
CA MET A 157 13.36 -7.55 3.30
C MET A 157 12.89 -6.28 4.01
N ASP A 158 12.01 -5.47 3.40
CA ASP A 158 11.46 -4.29 4.04
C ASP A 158 10.37 -4.64 5.08
N PHE A 159 9.51 -5.62 4.78
CA PHE A 159 8.38 -5.99 5.65
C PHE A 159 8.78 -6.84 6.86
N CYS A 160 9.71 -7.78 6.67
CA CYS A 160 10.08 -8.77 7.66
C CYS A 160 11.57 -9.14 7.61
N PRO A 161 12.47 -8.15 7.79
CA PRO A 161 13.92 -8.34 7.65
C PRO A 161 14.52 -9.38 8.60
N ASN A 162 13.85 -9.63 9.73
CA ASN A 162 14.34 -10.53 10.77
C ASN A 162 13.95 -12.00 10.57
N GLU A 163 13.10 -12.32 9.59
CA GLU A 163 12.71 -13.70 9.29
C GLU A 163 13.90 -14.50 8.76
N SER A 164 14.12 -15.69 9.31
CA SER A 164 15.27 -16.55 8.96
C SER A 164 15.31 -16.88 7.47
N TRP A 165 14.15 -17.16 6.89
CA TRP A 165 14.01 -17.39 5.45
C TRP A 165 14.46 -16.19 4.62
N VAL A 166 14.09 -14.97 5.02
CA VAL A 166 14.49 -13.75 4.30
C VAL A 166 15.99 -13.56 4.37
N LYS A 167 16.59 -13.72 5.55
CA LYS A 167 18.05 -13.62 5.73
C LYS A 167 18.80 -14.65 4.88
N GLY A 168 18.35 -15.89 4.89
CA GLY A 168 18.98 -16.98 4.13
C GLY A 168 18.86 -16.82 2.62
N ILE A 169 17.73 -16.29 2.12
CA ILE A 169 17.55 -16.06 0.69
C ILE A 169 18.26 -14.77 0.24
N ALA A 170 18.33 -13.74 1.07
CA ALA A 170 19.04 -12.50 0.75
C ALA A 170 20.55 -12.70 0.55
N SER A 171 21.14 -13.74 1.14
CA SER A 171 22.55 -14.12 0.96
C SER A 171 22.78 -15.11 -0.20
N ASP A 172 21.75 -15.49 -0.96
CA ASP A 172 21.89 -16.37 -2.14
C ASP A 172 22.77 -15.70 -3.21
N LEU A 173 23.85 -16.37 -3.60
CA LEU A 173 24.82 -15.88 -4.58
C LEU A 173 24.16 -15.52 -5.93
N ASN A 174 23.06 -16.19 -6.28
CA ASN A 174 22.30 -15.91 -7.51
C ASN A 174 21.71 -14.49 -7.54
N PHE A 175 21.56 -13.86 -6.37
CA PHE A 175 20.96 -12.54 -6.21
C PHE A 175 21.96 -11.39 -6.01
N ILE A 176 23.26 -11.69 -5.83
CA ILE A 176 24.31 -10.66 -5.69
C ILE A 176 24.34 -9.72 -6.90
N LYS A 177 24.16 -10.25 -8.10
CA LYS A 177 24.14 -9.41 -9.32
C LYS A 177 22.99 -8.40 -9.32
N TYR A 178 21.87 -8.74 -8.68
CA TYR A 178 20.74 -7.83 -8.57
C TYR A 178 20.90 -6.87 -7.41
N SER A 179 21.48 -7.27 -6.27
CA SER A 179 21.67 -6.35 -5.14
C SER A 179 22.46 -5.10 -5.54
N LYS A 180 23.49 -5.27 -6.38
CA LYS A 180 24.29 -4.17 -6.95
C LYS A 180 23.48 -3.14 -7.72
N LEU A 181 22.36 -3.54 -8.34
CA LEU A 181 21.46 -2.62 -9.06
C LEU A 181 20.77 -1.63 -8.11
N TYR A 182 20.60 -2.02 -6.85
CA TYR A 182 19.90 -1.26 -5.84
C TYR A 182 20.84 -0.42 -4.98
N ASP A 183 22.15 -0.57 -5.16
CA ASP A 183 23.14 0.30 -4.58
C ASP A 183 23.07 1.67 -5.28
N GLN A 184 23.10 2.76 -4.50
CA GLN A 184 23.09 4.17 -4.97
C GLN A 184 21.80 4.67 -5.66
N LEU A 185 20.65 3.99 -5.52
CA LEU A 185 19.34 4.44 -6.07
C LEU A 185 19.44 4.93 -7.53
N ALA A 186 20.11 4.13 -8.37
CA ALA A 186 20.37 4.47 -9.77
C ALA A 186 19.07 4.68 -10.56
N ASP A 187 19.08 5.63 -11.51
CA ASP A 187 17.91 5.97 -12.34
C ASP A 187 17.35 4.77 -13.13
N VAL A 188 18.19 3.78 -13.45
CA VAL A 188 17.78 2.53 -14.11
C VAL A 188 16.71 1.76 -13.32
N LEU A 189 16.58 2.01 -12.01
CA LEU A 189 15.53 1.41 -11.18
C LEU A 189 14.15 1.99 -11.47
N ILE A 190 14.04 3.19 -12.05
CA ILE A 190 12.76 3.76 -12.49
C ILE A 190 12.04 2.78 -13.42
N ASP A 191 12.77 2.24 -14.39
CA ASP A 191 12.20 1.33 -15.38
C ASP A 191 12.15 -0.12 -14.88
N LYS A 192 13.19 -0.56 -14.16
CA LYS A 192 13.33 -1.96 -13.75
C LYS A 192 12.50 -2.32 -12.51
N ASP A 193 12.39 -1.41 -11.56
CA ASP A 193 11.64 -1.61 -10.33
C ASP A 193 11.03 -0.31 -9.80
N PRO A 194 10.05 0.27 -10.53
CA PRO A 194 9.43 1.55 -10.18
C PRO A 194 8.82 1.55 -8.77
N LEU A 195 8.33 0.39 -8.31
CA LEU A 195 7.73 0.23 -6.99
C LEU A 195 8.75 0.44 -5.87
N TYR A 196 9.92 -0.21 -5.96
CA TYR A 196 11.00 -0.01 -5.01
C TYR A 196 11.51 1.43 -5.07
N PHE A 197 11.72 1.94 -6.29
CA PHE A 197 12.27 3.25 -6.53
C PHE A 197 11.41 4.35 -5.91
N GLU A 198 10.10 4.34 -6.16
CA GLU A 198 9.15 5.28 -5.56
C GLU A 198 9.15 5.23 -4.03
N ASN A 199 9.13 4.02 -3.45
CA ASN A 199 9.13 3.86 -1.99
C ASN A 199 10.40 4.46 -1.36
N ARG A 200 11.57 4.27 -1.99
CA ARG A 200 12.81 4.89 -1.52
C ARG A 200 12.83 6.40 -1.69
N LEU A 201 12.36 6.91 -2.82
CA LEU A 201 12.24 8.36 -3.01
C LEU A 201 11.32 8.99 -1.97
N PHE A 202 10.18 8.36 -1.66
CA PHE A 202 9.26 8.84 -0.64
C PHE A 202 9.89 8.87 0.77
N GLN A 203 10.72 7.88 1.10
CA GLN A 203 11.49 7.86 2.35
C GLN A 203 12.53 8.98 2.41
N LEU A 204 13.06 9.39 1.25
CA LEU A 204 14.08 10.43 1.11
C LEU A 204 13.50 11.79 0.69
N LYS A 205 12.18 11.99 0.75
CA LYS A 205 11.50 13.20 0.23
C LYS A 205 11.93 14.53 0.87
N GLU A 206 12.60 14.48 2.03
CA GLU A 206 13.20 15.68 2.65
C GLU A 206 14.43 16.17 1.86
N ASN A 207 15.04 15.31 1.04
CA ASN A 207 16.06 15.70 0.07
C ASN A 207 15.38 16.25 -1.19
N LYS A 208 15.68 17.52 -1.51
CA LYS A 208 15.09 18.24 -2.65
C LYS A 208 15.27 17.51 -3.99
N GLN A 209 16.42 16.88 -4.24
CA GLN A 209 16.68 16.17 -5.49
C GLN A 209 15.81 14.91 -5.60
N GLU A 210 15.69 14.15 -4.51
CA GLU A 210 14.86 12.94 -4.49
C GLU A 210 13.37 13.27 -4.55
N TYR A 211 12.94 14.38 -3.93
CA TYR A 211 11.57 14.89 -4.08
C TYR A 211 11.23 15.24 -5.54
N GLN A 212 12.14 15.91 -6.26
CA GLN A 212 11.92 16.23 -7.67
C GLN A 212 11.81 14.98 -8.54
N ARG A 213 12.65 13.96 -8.29
CA ARG A 213 12.55 12.65 -8.96
C ARG A 213 11.20 11.96 -8.65
N LEU A 214 10.72 12.06 -7.41
CA LEU A 214 9.42 11.52 -7.02
C LEU A 214 8.28 12.22 -7.76
N GLU A 215 8.28 13.55 -7.77
CA GLU A 215 7.27 14.35 -8.44
C GLU A 215 7.20 14.03 -9.94
N GLN A 216 8.36 13.90 -10.61
CA GLN A 216 8.45 13.52 -12.02
C GLN A 216 7.86 12.13 -12.27
N LEU A 217 8.19 11.15 -11.43
CA LEU A 217 7.67 9.79 -11.51
C LEU A 217 6.13 9.78 -11.39
N LEU A 218 5.60 10.51 -10.41
CA LEU A 218 4.15 10.58 -10.16
C LEU A 218 3.42 11.28 -11.30
N LYS A 219 3.98 12.38 -11.84
CA LYS A 219 3.44 13.07 -13.02
C LYS A 219 3.41 12.15 -14.25
N HIS A 220 4.48 11.42 -14.52
CA HIS A 220 4.54 10.46 -15.63
C HIS A 220 3.49 9.35 -15.51
N GLN A 221 3.14 8.96 -14.29
CA GLN A 221 2.10 7.95 -14.02
C GLN A 221 0.69 8.53 -13.90
N SER A 222 0.49 9.83 -14.16
CA SER A 222 -0.80 10.53 -13.96
C SER A 222 -1.33 10.44 -12.52
N ARG A 223 -0.41 10.34 -11.54
CA ARG A 223 -0.71 10.25 -10.10
C ARG A 223 -0.27 11.52 -9.37
N TRP A 224 -0.54 12.68 -9.93
CA TRP A 224 -0.18 13.99 -9.35
C TRP A 224 -0.84 14.30 -7.99
N MET A 225 -1.85 13.52 -7.60
CA MET A 225 -2.55 13.64 -6.31
C MET A 225 -1.96 12.74 -5.21
N ASP A 226 -1.06 11.82 -5.56
CA ASP A 226 -0.31 11.00 -4.61
C ASP A 226 0.97 11.75 -4.19
#